data_AF-A0A524EDA2-F1
#
_entry.id   AF-A0A524EDA2-F1
#
_cell.length_a   1.000
_cell.length_b   1.000
_cell.length_c   1.000
_cell.angle_alpha   90.00
_cell.angle_beta   90.00
_cell.angle_gamma   90.00
#
_symmetry.space_group_name_H-M   'P 1'
#
loop_
_entity.id
_entity.type
_entity.pdbx_description
1 polymer ?
#
loop_
_entity_poly.entity_id
_entity_poly.type
_entity_poly.pdbx_seq_one_letter_code
_entity_poly.pdbx_strand_id
1 'polypeptide(L)'
;MSLFCKIQDRAIPLVSVGTSTFIGAGQFGKNARDYRKKFLNNPDAILEILEACYQVGGRGIEVIPAGKIPEAIKTFSETQDDFVVTGSTFPGPDPLIDDLVDLNAQIIFVHASVSDQKNERLTRLLDEVSSRGVIPGIAVHNPVSTLNYVFENLPKIKTFLIPFNAKGIFMGNQKEVETLVDSHLDCSFMGMKTLGAGKIDPKTAYSYIAEHNICCA
;
A
#
# COMPACT_ATOMS: atom_id res chain seq x y z
N MET A 1 22.28 7.86 -1.05
CA MET A 1 21.32 6.78 -0.74
C MET A 1 20.16 6.96 -1.70
N SER A 2 19.72 5.93 -2.42
CA SER A 2 18.57 6.06 -3.34
C SER A 2 17.29 6.30 -2.52
N LEU A 3 16.39 7.17 -2.98
CA LEU A 3 15.05 7.35 -2.39
C LEU A 3 14.00 6.42 -3.03
N PHE A 4 14.39 5.71 -4.09
CA PHE A 4 13.50 4.87 -4.89
C PHE A 4 14.10 3.47 -5.08
N CYS A 5 13.22 2.49 -5.17
CA CYS A 5 13.51 1.17 -5.74
C CYS A 5 12.85 1.06 -7.13
N LYS A 6 13.19 0.01 -7.86
CA LYS A 6 12.59 -0.30 -9.16
C LYS A 6 11.63 -1.47 -8.98
N ILE A 7 10.35 -1.25 -9.29
CA ILE A 7 9.34 -2.31 -9.40
C ILE A 7 8.93 -2.35 -10.87
N GLN A 8 9.23 -3.47 -11.54
CA GLN A 8 9.14 -3.60 -12.99
C GLN A 8 9.87 -2.46 -13.73
N ASP A 9 9.16 -1.58 -14.44
CA ASP A 9 9.71 -0.43 -15.16
C ASP A 9 9.50 0.91 -14.42
N ARG A 10 8.92 0.91 -13.21
CA ARG A 10 8.59 2.12 -12.45
C ARG A 10 9.54 2.36 -11.28
N ALA A 11 9.86 3.64 -11.04
CA ALA A 11 10.55 4.08 -9.84
C ALA A 11 9.54 4.28 -8.72
N ILE A 12 9.66 3.48 -7.65
CA ILE A 12 8.75 3.50 -6.51
C ILE A 12 9.51 3.97 -5.27
N PRO A 13 8.98 4.92 -4.49
CA PRO A 13 9.62 5.41 -3.27
C PRO A 13 9.89 4.30 -2.27
N LEU A 14 11.04 4.35 -1.61
CA LEU A 14 11.35 3.42 -0.51
C LEU A 14 10.41 3.58 0.69
N VAL A 15 9.92 4.80 0.91
CA VAL A 15 8.99 5.15 1.99
C VAL A 15 7.84 5.99 1.45
N SER A 16 6.62 5.53 1.69
CA SER A 16 5.37 6.19 1.31
C SER A 16 4.48 6.51 2.51
N VAL A 17 3.66 7.55 2.38
CA VAL A 17 2.63 7.90 3.37
C VAL A 17 1.46 6.93 3.22
N GLY A 18 1.07 6.22 4.28
CA GLY A 18 -0.13 5.39 4.28
C GLY A 18 -1.39 6.17 4.61
N THR A 19 -2.51 5.89 3.92
CA THR A 19 -3.78 6.65 4.09
C THR A 19 -4.77 6.05 5.09
N SER A 20 -4.43 4.95 5.76
CA SER A 20 -5.29 4.29 6.75
C SER A 20 -5.73 5.22 7.89
N THR A 21 -4.88 6.15 8.32
CA THR A 21 -5.23 7.16 9.33
C THR A 21 -6.22 8.17 8.76
N PHE A 22 -6.04 8.61 7.51
CA PHE A 22 -6.92 9.60 6.87
C PHE A 22 -8.36 9.10 6.74
N ILE A 23 -8.55 7.82 6.45
CA ILE A 23 -9.89 7.19 6.41
C ILE A 23 -10.45 6.83 7.79
N GLY A 24 -9.62 6.89 8.83
CA GLY A 24 -9.95 6.42 10.18
C GLY A 24 -10.18 4.91 10.24
N ALA A 25 -9.21 4.13 9.76
CA ALA A 25 -9.31 2.67 9.75
C ALA A 25 -9.47 2.09 11.18
N GLY A 26 -10.31 1.07 11.32
CA GLY A 26 -10.67 0.48 12.62
C GLY A 26 -9.48 -0.08 13.43
N GLN A 27 -8.35 -0.37 12.77
CA GLN A 27 -7.11 -0.82 13.42
C GLN A 27 -6.56 0.17 14.47
N PHE A 28 -6.98 1.44 14.43
CA PHE A 28 -6.58 2.47 15.40
C PHE A 28 -7.53 2.58 16.61
N GLY A 29 -8.52 1.69 16.73
CA GLY A 29 -9.45 1.65 17.86
C GLY A 29 -10.20 2.97 18.04
N LYS A 30 -10.24 3.49 19.27
CA LYS A 30 -10.98 4.73 19.60
C LYS A 30 -10.52 5.96 18.81
N ASN A 31 -9.24 6.02 18.42
CA ASN A 31 -8.67 7.15 17.69
C ASN A 31 -9.14 7.19 16.22
N ALA A 32 -9.67 6.08 15.69
CA ALA A 32 -10.15 6.00 14.31
C ALA A 32 -11.20 7.08 14.00
N ARG A 33 -12.09 7.35 14.96
CA ARG A 33 -13.13 8.39 14.82
C ARG A 33 -12.52 9.79 14.73
N ASP A 34 -11.55 10.08 15.59
CA ASP A 34 -10.89 11.39 15.64
C ASP A 34 -10.08 11.63 14.36
N TYR A 35 -9.36 10.62 13.88
CA TYR A 35 -8.63 10.70 12.61
C TYR A 35 -9.59 10.91 11.43
N ARG A 36 -10.68 10.13 11.35
CA ARG A 36 -11.67 10.30 10.29
C ARG A 36 -12.25 11.72 10.27
N LYS A 37 -12.59 12.27 11.44
CA LYS A 37 -13.10 13.64 11.58
C LYS A 37 -12.06 14.68 11.14
N LYS A 38 -10.79 14.46 11.49
CA LYS A 38 -9.70 15.40 11.17
C LYS A 38 -9.36 15.41 9.69
N PHE A 39 -9.33 14.25 9.02
CA PHE A 39 -8.69 14.10 7.71
C PHE A 39 -9.64 13.80 6.54
N LEU A 40 -10.62 12.89 6.69
CA LEU A 40 -11.32 12.30 5.54
C LEU A 40 -11.91 13.33 4.56
N ASN A 41 -12.41 14.46 5.09
CA ASN A 41 -13.02 15.54 4.31
C ASN A 41 -12.27 16.86 4.48
N ASN A 42 -10.98 16.82 4.83
CA ASN A 42 -10.16 18.01 5.08
C ASN A 42 -8.82 17.90 4.31
N PRO A 43 -8.77 18.38 3.05
CA PRO A 43 -7.58 18.26 2.22
C PRO A 43 -6.39 19.02 2.79
N ASP A 44 -6.60 20.20 3.41
CA ASP A 44 -5.52 21.00 3.99
C ASP A 44 -4.78 20.23 5.10
N ALA A 45 -5.52 19.51 5.95
CA ALA A 45 -4.91 18.68 7.00
C ALA A 45 -4.15 17.46 6.44
N ILE A 46 -4.50 16.99 5.24
CA ILE A 46 -3.76 15.93 4.56
C ILE A 46 -2.49 16.52 3.93
N LEU A 47 -2.60 17.66 3.25
CA LEU A 47 -1.49 18.38 2.64
C LEU A 47 -0.39 18.70 3.66
N GLU A 48 -0.75 19.17 4.86
CA GLU A 48 0.22 19.42 5.94
C GLU A 48 1.08 18.18 6.27
N ILE A 49 0.48 16.99 6.25
CA ILE A 49 1.20 15.73 6.50
C ILE A 49 2.06 15.36 5.29
N LEU A 50 1.55 15.49 4.07
CA LEU A 50 2.31 15.19 2.85
C LEU A 50 3.54 16.10 2.73
N GLU A 51 3.37 17.40 2.98
CA GLU A 51 4.46 18.38 3.02
C GLU A 51 5.51 18.01 4.06
N ALA A 52 5.10 17.75 5.30
CA ALA A 52 6.02 17.37 6.37
C ALA A 52 6.80 16.09 6.03
N CYS A 53 6.14 15.06 5.48
CA CYS A 53 6.78 13.82 5.04
C CYS A 53 7.75 14.06 3.87
N TYR A 54 7.38 14.91 2.93
CA TYR A 54 8.20 15.21 1.75
C TYR A 54 9.49 15.95 2.12
N GLN A 55 9.43 16.91 3.05
CA GLN A 55 10.59 17.66 3.56
C GLN A 55 11.65 16.76 4.22
N VAL A 56 11.24 15.60 4.75
CA VAL A 56 12.16 14.64 5.38
C VAL A 56 12.53 13.46 4.47
N GLY A 57 12.20 13.54 3.17
CA GLY A 57 12.62 12.57 2.15
C GLY A 57 11.57 11.54 1.73
N GLY A 58 10.34 11.61 2.26
CA GLY A 58 9.22 10.84 1.73
C GLY A 58 8.91 11.25 0.28
N ARG A 59 8.62 10.28 -0.59
CA ARG A 59 8.40 10.53 -2.03
C ARG A 59 7.14 9.91 -2.60
N GLY A 60 6.26 9.38 -1.76
CA GLY A 60 5.00 8.86 -2.26
C GLY A 60 3.94 8.64 -1.22
N ILE A 61 2.84 8.08 -1.70
CA ILE A 61 1.65 7.75 -0.95
C ILE A 61 1.07 6.42 -1.42
N GLU A 62 0.51 5.66 -0.48
CA GLU A 62 -0.37 4.52 -0.74
C GLU A 62 -1.81 4.93 -0.36
N VAL A 63 -2.63 5.16 -1.38
CA VAL A 63 -3.98 5.74 -1.24
C VAL A 63 -5.11 4.70 -1.38
N ILE A 64 -6.11 4.82 -0.49
CA ILE A 64 -7.47 4.36 -0.75
C ILE A 64 -8.33 5.58 -1.13
N PRO A 65 -8.96 5.62 -2.32
CA PRO A 65 -9.66 6.80 -2.82
C PRO A 65 -10.98 7.00 -2.05
N ALA A 66 -10.93 7.78 -0.97
CA ALA A 66 -12.08 8.02 -0.10
C ALA A 66 -12.17 9.48 0.36
N GLY A 67 -13.39 10.01 0.41
CA GLY A 67 -13.63 11.39 0.82
C GLY A 67 -12.88 12.39 -0.06
N LYS A 68 -12.20 13.36 0.55
CA LYS A 68 -11.38 14.38 -0.12
C LYS A 68 -9.88 14.02 -0.19
N ILE A 69 -9.51 12.76 0.07
CA ILE A 69 -8.12 12.32 -0.02
C ILE A 69 -7.56 12.47 -1.47
N PRO A 70 -8.29 12.06 -2.53
CA PRO A 70 -7.82 12.27 -3.91
C PRO A 70 -7.56 13.73 -4.26
N GLU A 71 -8.39 14.65 -3.78
CA GLU A 71 -8.24 16.10 -3.99
C GLU A 71 -6.91 16.63 -3.43
N ALA A 72 -6.56 16.23 -2.21
CA ALA A 72 -5.30 16.61 -1.58
C ALA A 72 -4.10 16.02 -2.33
N ILE A 73 -4.17 14.75 -2.74
CA ILE A 73 -3.07 14.08 -3.46
C ILE A 73 -2.85 14.73 -4.82
N LYS A 74 -3.92 14.98 -5.57
CA LYS A 74 -3.83 15.64 -6.88
C LYS A 74 -3.19 17.03 -6.77
N THR A 75 -3.65 17.83 -5.80
CA THR A 75 -3.08 19.16 -5.54
C THR A 75 -1.58 19.05 -5.21
N PHE A 76 -1.19 18.07 -4.40
CA PHE A 76 0.20 17.88 -4.01
C PHE A 76 1.08 17.44 -5.18
N SER A 77 0.64 16.43 -5.94
CA SER A 77 1.42 15.87 -7.07
C SER A 77 1.58 16.85 -8.24
N GLU A 78 0.65 17.79 -8.42
CA GLU A 78 0.79 18.88 -9.40
C GLU A 78 1.95 19.84 -9.08
N THR A 79 2.46 19.84 -7.84
CA THR A 79 3.55 20.73 -7.41
C THR A 79 4.87 20.01 -7.17
N GLN A 80 4.87 18.68 -7.09
CA GLN A 80 6.04 17.86 -6.76
C GLN A 80 6.27 16.78 -7.82
N ASP A 81 7.16 17.06 -8.78
CA ASP A 81 7.38 16.22 -9.96
C ASP A 81 7.86 14.79 -9.65
N ASP A 82 8.50 14.56 -8.49
CA ASP A 82 9.02 13.26 -8.08
C ASP A 82 8.11 12.53 -7.05
N PHE A 83 6.90 13.05 -6.80
CA PHE A 83 5.94 12.44 -5.89
C PHE A 83 5.13 11.33 -6.59
N VAL A 84 5.25 10.11 -6.08
CA VAL A 84 4.67 8.90 -6.69
C VAL A 84 3.43 8.44 -5.94
N VAL A 85 2.36 8.19 -6.69
CA VAL A 85 1.13 7.60 -6.17
C VAL A 85 1.14 6.09 -6.42
N THR A 86 0.87 5.33 -5.36
CA THR A 86 0.38 3.95 -5.43
C THR A 86 -0.97 3.91 -4.72
N GLY A 87 -1.80 2.91 -4.97
CA GLY A 87 -3.06 2.85 -4.22
C GLY A 87 -3.70 1.48 -4.21
N SER A 88 -4.69 1.33 -3.34
CA SER A 88 -5.51 0.14 -3.23
C SER A 88 -6.94 0.47 -3.66
N THR A 89 -7.59 -0.47 -4.35
CA THR A 89 -9.00 -0.33 -4.74
C THR A 89 -9.90 -0.08 -3.52
N PHE A 90 -11.01 0.61 -3.71
CA PHE A 90 -11.96 0.81 -2.63
C PHE A 90 -12.65 -0.53 -2.27
N PRO A 91 -12.79 -0.89 -0.97
CA PRO A 91 -13.35 -2.19 -0.55
C PRO A 91 -14.89 -2.32 -0.72
N GLY A 92 -15.52 -1.45 -1.51
CA GLY A 92 -16.97 -1.39 -1.74
C GLY A 92 -17.41 -2.14 -3.00
N PRO A 93 -18.67 -1.98 -3.46
CA PRO A 93 -19.11 -2.51 -4.76
C PRO A 93 -18.38 -1.83 -5.92
N ASP A 94 -18.14 -0.52 -5.80
CA ASP A 94 -17.31 0.25 -6.71
C ASP A 94 -15.84 0.21 -6.24
N PRO A 95 -14.91 -0.32 -7.05
CA PRO A 95 -13.49 -0.38 -6.70
C PRO A 95 -12.74 0.95 -6.90
N LEU A 96 -13.35 1.95 -7.55
CA LEU A 96 -12.75 3.27 -7.82
C LEU A 96 -11.37 3.18 -8.50
N ILE A 97 -11.24 2.31 -9.50
CA ILE A 97 -10.00 2.16 -10.28
C ILE A 97 -9.73 3.42 -11.11
N ASP A 98 -10.76 4.00 -11.73
CA ASP A 98 -10.61 5.18 -12.57
C ASP A 98 -10.13 6.40 -11.74
N ASP A 99 -10.59 6.57 -10.49
CA ASP A 99 -10.04 7.58 -9.56
C ASP A 99 -8.53 7.40 -9.31
N LEU A 100 -8.05 6.16 -9.18
CA LEU A 100 -6.63 5.87 -8.99
C LEU A 100 -5.82 6.12 -10.27
N VAL A 101 -6.40 5.84 -11.44
CA VAL A 101 -5.81 6.15 -12.74
C VAL A 101 -5.70 7.67 -12.93
N ASP A 102 -6.74 8.43 -12.58
CA ASP A 102 -6.75 9.89 -12.64
C ASP A 102 -5.72 10.54 -11.71
N LEU A 103 -5.33 9.85 -10.62
CA LEU A 103 -4.24 10.23 -9.74
C LEU A 103 -2.84 9.83 -10.28
N ASN A 104 -2.77 9.27 -11.49
CA ASN A 104 -1.55 8.71 -12.09
C ASN A 104 -0.87 7.65 -11.22
N ALA A 105 -1.66 6.80 -10.55
CA ALA A 105 -1.11 5.71 -9.73
C ALA A 105 -0.23 4.78 -10.57
N GLN A 106 0.98 4.50 -10.09
CA GLN A 106 1.95 3.63 -10.78
C GLN A 106 1.67 2.15 -10.52
N ILE A 107 1.09 1.84 -9.36
CA ILE A 107 0.66 0.50 -8.95
C ILE A 107 -0.74 0.63 -8.33
N ILE A 108 -1.66 -0.25 -8.74
CA ILE A 108 -2.97 -0.38 -8.11
C ILE A 108 -3.09 -1.79 -7.52
N PHE A 109 -3.21 -1.85 -6.21
CA PHE A 109 -3.44 -3.08 -5.46
C PHE A 109 -4.93 -3.40 -5.38
N VAL A 110 -5.34 -4.62 -5.73
CA VAL A 110 -6.66 -5.10 -5.35
C VAL A 110 -6.70 -5.24 -3.83
N HIS A 111 -7.62 -4.52 -3.19
CA HIS A 111 -7.70 -4.41 -1.74
C HIS A 111 -7.86 -5.77 -1.07
N ALA A 112 -7.26 -5.91 0.12
CA ALA A 112 -7.21 -7.12 0.92
C ALA A 112 -8.58 -7.78 1.18
N SER A 113 -9.63 -6.98 1.38
CA SER A 113 -10.99 -7.48 1.58
C SER A 113 -11.56 -8.24 0.37
N VAL A 114 -11.01 -8.03 -0.83
CA VAL A 114 -11.39 -8.74 -2.06
C VAL A 114 -10.40 -9.84 -2.36
N SER A 115 -9.09 -9.56 -2.32
CA SER A 115 -8.06 -10.54 -2.66
C SER A 115 -8.04 -11.74 -1.71
N ASP A 116 -8.27 -11.54 -0.41
CA ASP A 116 -8.30 -12.64 0.56
C ASP A 116 -9.50 -13.59 0.35
N GLN A 117 -10.50 -13.18 -0.45
CA GLN A 117 -11.62 -14.06 -0.83
C GLN A 117 -11.28 -15.02 -1.96
N LYS A 118 -10.21 -14.74 -2.74
CA LYS A 118 -9.68 -15.64 -3.78
C LYS A 118 -10.72 -16.10 -4.80
N ASN A 119 -11.63 -15.21 -5.17
CA ASN A 119 -12.71 -15.49 -6.10
C ASN A 119 -12.53 -14.74 -7.42
N GLU A 120 -13.44 -14.95 -8.37
CA GLU A 120 -13.41 -14.33 -9.70
C GLU A 120 -13.41 -12.79 -9.67
N ARG A 121 -13.82 -12.17 -8.56
CA ARG A 121 -13.74 -10.72 -8.43
C ARG A 121 -12.28 -10.25 -8.37
N LEU A 122 -11.41 -11.00 -7.70
CA LEU A 122 -9.97 -10.69 -7.65
C LEU A 122 -9.38 -10.68 -9.07
N THR A 123 -9.60 -11.74 -9.84
CA THR A 123 -9.03 -11.86 -11.19
C THR A 123 -9.53 -10.76 -12.12
N ARG A 124 -10.84 -10.49 -12.09
CA ARG A 124 -11.45 -9.40 -12.87
C ARG A 124 -10.83 -8.03 -12.58
N LEU A 125 -10.62 -7.70 -11.30
CA LEU A 125 -10.04 -6.41 -10.93
C LEU A 125 -8.56 -6.31 -11.33
N LEU A 126 -7.80 -7.40 -11.23
CA LEU A 126 -6.40 -7.44 -11.70
C LEU A 126 -6.31 -7.21 -13.21
N ASP A 127 -7.20 -7.84 -13.99
CA ASP A 127 -7.28 -7.65 -15.43
C ASP A 127 -7.71 -6.22 -15.78
N GLU A 128 -8.67 -5.66 -15.04
CA GLU A 128 -9.14 -4.29 -15.23
C GLU A 128 -8.02 -3.27 -15.00
N VAL A 129 -7.26 -3.40 -13.89
CA VAL A 129 -6.08 -2.56 -13.62
C VAL A 129 -5.06 -2.69 -14.75
N SER A 130 -4.75 -3.93 -15.16
CA SER A 130 -3.78 -4.19 -16.24
C SER A 130 -4.23 -3.56 -17.56
N SER A 131 -5.52 -3.59 -17.87
CA SER A 131 -6.08 -3.01 -19.10
C SER A 131 -5.93 -1.49 -19.20
N ARG A 132 -5.72 -0.81 -18.06
CA ARG A 132 -5.43 0.64 -17.99
C ARG A 132 -3.94 0.95 -18.12
N GLY A 133 -3.08 -0.06 -18.32
CA GLY A 133 -1.63 0.10 -18.41
C GLY A 133 -0.96 0.40 -17.07
N VAL A 134 -1.64 0.12 -15.95
CA VAL A 134 -1.13 0.26 -14.59
C VAL A 134 -0.65 -1.09 -14.08
N ILE A 135 0.39 -1.11 -13.23
CA ILE A 135 0.89 -2.36 -12.64
C ILE A 135 -0.18 -2.92 -11.68
N PRO A 136 -0.70 -4.14 -11.92
CA PRO A 136 -1.61 -4.79 -11.00
C PRO A 136 -0.84 -5.32 -9.78
N GLY A 137 -1.36 -5.03 -8.59
CA GLY A 137 -0.86 -5.59 -7.34
C GLY A 137 -1.96 -6.26 -6.51
N ILE A 138 -1.55 -7.01 -5.49
CA ILE A 138 -2.47 -7.61 -4.52
C ILE A 138 -2.11 -7.14 -3.11
N ALA A 139 -3.03 -6.45 -2.45
CA ALA A 139 -2.94 -6.20 -1.01
C ALA A 139 -3.51 -7.41 -0.24
N VAL A 140 -2.98 -7.75 0.94
CA VAL A 140 -3.46 -8.92 1.71
C VAL A 140 -3.59 -8.61 3.21
N HIS A 141 -4.59 -9.20 3.87
CA HIS A 141 -4.64 -9.26 5.34
C HIS A 141 -4.26 -10.64 5.88
N ASN A 142 -4.33 -11.68 5.04
CA ASN A 142 -3.98 -13.06 5.39
C ASN A 142 -2.82 -13.58 4.50
N PRO A 143 -1.56 -13.12 4.73
CA PRO A 143 -0.50 -13.25 3.73
C PRO A 143 -0.22 -14.70 3.32
N VAL A 144 0.00 -15.61 4.28
CA VAL A 144 0.32 -17.02 3.98
C VAL A 144 -0.72 -17.64 3.05
N SER A 145 -2.00 -17.51 3.42
CA SER A 145 -3.10 -18.12 2.68
C SER A 145 -3.22 -17.53 1.28
N THR A 146 -3.22 -16.20 1.17
CA THR A 146 -3.46 -15.50 -0.09
C THR A 146 -2.27 -15.59 -1.03
N LEU A 147 -1.03 -15.47 -0.54
CA LEU A 147 0.17 -15.59 -1.35
C LEU A 147 0.33 -16.99 -1.95
N ASN A 148 0.14 -18.06 -1.16
CA ASN A 148 0.19 -19.43 -1.69
C ASN A 148 -0.81 -19.64 -2.83
N TYR A 149 -2.05 -19.17 -2.65
CA TYR A 149 -3.05 -19.23 -3.71
C TYR A 149 -2.62 -18.48 -4.98
N VAL A 150 -2.08 -17.25 -4.82
CA VAL A 150 -1.67 -16.42 -5.96
C VAL A 150 -0.48 -17.04 -6.69
N PHE A 151 0.52 -17.56 -5.97
CA PHE A 151 1.68 -18.19 -6.60
C PHE A 151 1.29 -19.43 -7.42
N GLU A 152 0.31 -20.19 -6.96
CA GLU A 152 -0.20 -21.36 -7.68
C GLU A 152 -1.11 -20.99 -8.87
N ASN A 153 -2.03 -20.04 -8.69
CA ASN A 153 -3.16 -19.83 -9.61
C ASN A 153 -3.00 -18.58 -10.49
N LEU A 154 -2.20 -17.60 -10.06
CA LEU A 154 -2.03 -16.30 -10.70
C LEU A 154 -0.53 -15.95 -10.89
N PRO A 155 0.26 -16.83 -11.52
CA PRO A 155 1.73 -16.71 -11.55
C PRO A 155 2.26 -15.47 -12.29
N LYS A 156 1.41 -14.75 -13.03
CA LYS A 156 1.76 -13.50 -13.71
C LYS A 156 1.77 -12.29 -12.78
N ILE A 157 1.10 -12.36 -11.63
CA ILE A 157 1.06 -11.27 -10.66
C ILE A 157 2.30 -11.35 -9.78
N LYS A 158 3.08 -10.27 -9.78
CA LYS A 158 4.39 -10.20 -9.12
C LYS A 158 4.52 -9.06 -8.11
N THR A 159 3.45 -8.31 -7.83
CA THR A 159 3.50 -7.13 -6.98
C THR A 159 2.51 -7.25 -5.83
N PHE A 160 3.02 -7.12 -4.61
CA PHE A 160 2.26 -7.45 -3.39
C PHE A 160 2.40 -6.37 -2.34
N LEU A 161 1.29 -6.04 -1.65
CA LEU A 161 1.28 -5.17 -0.48
C LEU A 161 0.89 -6.01 0.74
N ILE A 162 1.82 -6.20 1.67
CA ILE A 162 1.67 -7.19 2.76
C ILE A 162 1.95 -6.55 4.13
N PRO A 163 1.23 -6.93 5.21
CA PRO A 163 1.68 -6.62 6.55
C PRO A 163 3.05 -7.26 6.77
N PHE A 164 4.04 -6.46 7.16
CA PHE A 164 5.41 -6.96 7.41
C PHE A 164 6.11 -6.09 8.45
N ASN A 165 6.41 -6.66 9.63
CA ASN A 165 7.04 -5.91 10.72
C ASN A 165 7.70 -6.83 11.76
N ALA A 166 8.65 -6.26 12.51
CA ALA A 166 9.50 -6.96 13.48
C ALA A 166 8.78 -7.70 14.61
N LYS A 167 7.47 -7.44 14.82
CA LYS A 167 6.68 -8.06 15.90
C LYS A 167 5.59 -8.99 15.38
N GLY A 168 5.53 -9.29 14.07
CA GLY A 168 4.51 -10.18 13.51
C GLY A 168 3.10 -9.61 13.54
N ILE A 169 2.91 -8.33 13.86
CA ILE A 169 1.58 -7.75 14.07
C ILE A 169 0.84 -7.72 12.74
N PHE A 170 -0.35 -8.34 12.69
CA PHE A 170 -1.17 -8.51 11.48
C PHE A 170 -0.58 -9.46 10.42
N MET A 171 0.53 -10.15 10.68
CA MET A 171 1.15 -11.07 9.70
C MET A 171 0.56 -12.48 9.75
N GLY A 172 -0.15 -12.83 10.83
CA GLY A 172 -0.50 -14.22 11.10
C GLY A 172 0.74 -15.00 11.53
N ASN A 173 1.13 -16.01 10.76
CA ASN A 173 2.35 -16.78 11.01
C ASN A 173 3.58 -16.04 10.48
N GLN A 174 4.22 -15.20 11.31
CA GLN A 174 5.33 -14.35 10.92
C GLN A 174 6.45 -15.10 10.16
N LYS A 175 6.94 -16.23 10.70
CA LYS A 175 8.05 -16.98 10.10
C LYS A 175 7.73 -17.52 8.70
N GLU A 176 6.49 -17.91 8.49
CA GLU A 176 6.03 -18.42 7.19
C GLU A 176 5.89 -17.28 6.18
N VAL A 177 5.45 -16.10 6.62
CA VAL A 177 5.46 -14.89 5.77
C VAL A 177 6.88 -14.47 5.41
N GLU A 178 7.81 -14.45 6.36
CA GLU A 178 9.24 -14.20 6.11
C GLU A 178 9.79 -15.17 5.06
N THR A 179 9.52 -16.47 5.25
CA THR A 179 9.96 -17.52 4.31
C THR A 179 9.38 -17.31 2.91
N LEU A 180 8.10 -16.98 2.78
CA LEU A 180 7.46 -16.72 1.49
C LEU A 180 8.07 -15.51 0.79
N VAL A 181 8.28 -14.41 1.53
CA VAL A 181 8.87 -13.18 0.99
C VAL A 181 10.30 -13.42 0.50
N ASP A 182 11.14 -14.07 1.32
CA ASP A 182 12.56 -14.25 1.05
C ASP A 182 12.85 -15.34 0.00
N SER A 183 11.90 -16.26 -0.24
CA SER A 183 12.04 -17.32 -1.25
C SER A 183 11.56 -16.91 -2.65
N HIS A 184 10.76 -15.85 -2.79
CA HIS A 184 10.18 -15.42 -4.06
C HIS A 184 10.87 -14.15 -4.60
N LEU A 185 12.13 -14.31 -5.00
CA LEU A 185 13.00 -13.21 -5.46
C LEU A 185 12.56 -12.58 -6.80
N ASP A 186 11.66 -13.23 -7.53
CA ASP A 186 11.06 -12.73 -8.77
C ASP A 186 9.81 -11.86 -8.51
N CYS A 187 9.40 -11.72 -7.24
CA CYS A 187 8.28 -10.91 -6.80
C CYS A 187 8.77 -9.62 -6.10
N SER A 188 7.99 -8.55 -6.25
CA SER A 188 8.17 -7.29 -5.54
C SER A 188 7.17 -7.19 -4.39
N PHE A 189 7.69 -7.21 -3.16
CA PHE A 189 6.89 -7.05 -1.95
C PHE A 189 7.05 -5.64 -1.39
N MET A 190 5.92 -4.98 -1.13
CA MET A 190 5.83 -3.72 -0.43
C MET A 190 5.23 -3.96 0.96
N GLY A 191 5.85 -3.40 1.99
CA GLY A 191 5.39 -3.51 3.36
C GLY A 191 4.27 -2.51 3.66
N MET A 192 3.17 -2.97 4.25
CA MET A 192 2.22 -2.12 4.97
C MET A 192 2.28 -2.44 6.47
N LYS A 193 1.74 -1.52 7.30
CA LYS A 193 1.67 -1.71 8.77
C LYS A 193 3.04 -2.01 9.40
N THR A 194 4.09 -1.48 8.80
CA THR A 194 5.50 -1.67 9.18
C THR A 194 5.78 -1.25 10.63
N LEU A 195 5.07 -0.22 11.11
CA LEU A 195 5.14 0.24 12.50
C LEU A 195 4.16 -0.47 13.45
N GLY A 196 3.47 -1.53 13.01
CA GLY A 196 2.51 -2.26 13.84
C GLY A 196 1.38 -1.39 14.39
N ALA A 197 0.85 -0.48 13.56
CA ALA A 197 -0.09 0.58 13.97
C ALA A 197 0.46 1.51 15.09
N GLY A 198 1.75 1.85 15.00
CA GLY A 198 2.44 2.76 15.93
C GLY A 198 2.98 2.10 17.20
N LYS A 199 3.04 0.76 17.24
CA LYS A 199 3.52 -0.03 18.39
C LYS A 199 5.00 -0.44 18.28
N ILE A 200 5.65 -0.06 17.19
CA ILE A 200 7.03 -0.41 16.87
C ILE A 200 7.76 0.90 16.56
N ASP A 201 8.94 1.05 17.18
CA ASP A 201 9.83 2.17 16.92
C ASP A 201 10.28 2.16 15.44
N PRO A 202 10.32 3.31 14.74
CA PRO A 202 10.72 3.36 13.35
C PRO A 202 12.08 2.73 13.05
N LYS A 203 13.09 2.95 13.90
CA LYS A 203 14.43 2.36 13.68
C LYS A 203 14.36 0.84 13.71
N THR A 204 13.68 0.27 14.71
CA THR A 204 13.47 -1.18 14.78
C THR A 204 12.71 -1.72 13.58
N ALA A 205 11.63 -1.03 13.16
CA ALA A 205 10.82 -1.46 12.03
C ALA A 205 11.62 -1.52 10.72
N TYR A 206 12.34 -0.43 10.39
CA TYR A 206 13.08 -0.34 9.13
C TYR A 206 14.37 -1.17 9.14
N SER A 207 15.03 -1.35 10.28
CA SER A 207 16.14 -2.31 10.38
C SER A 207 15.69 -3.73 10.06
N TYR A 208 14.55 -4.16 10.62
CA TYR A 208 13.98 -5.47 10.32
C TYR A 208 13.58 -5.60 8.85
N ILE A 209 12.88 -4.61 8.28
CA ILE A 209 12.47 -4.64 6.86
C ILE A 209 13.67 -4.78 5.92
N ALA A 210 14.78 -4.11 6.22
CA ALA A 210 15.99 -4.14 5.40
C ALA A 210 16.70 -5.50 5.37
N GLU A 211 16.36 -6.43 6.27
CA GLU A 211 16.91 -7.79 6.32
C GLU A 211 16.16 -8.78 5.42
N HIS A 212 15.03 -8.37 4.86
CA HIS A 212 14.13 -9.22 4.07
C HIS A 212 13.95 -8.71 2.63
N ASN A 213 13.37 -9.55 1.76
CA ASN A 213 13.04 -9.20 0.37
C ASN A 213 11.81 -8.26 0.27
N ILE A 214 11.86 -7.12 0.96
CA ILE A 214 10.88 -6.04 0.89
C ILE A 214 11.49 -4.85 0.13
N CYS A 215 10.84 -4.44 -0.97
CA CYS A 215 11.36 -3.41 -1.86
C CYS A 215 11.15 -1.98 -1.33
N CYS A 216 10.04 -1.75 -0.63
CA CYS A 216 9.61 -0.45 -0.11
C CYS A 216 8.49 -0.61 0.93
N ALA A 217 8.14 0.47 1.63
CA ALA A 217 7.17 0.49 2.72
C ALA A 217 6.35 1.77 2.82
#